data_AF-A0A162JXI1-F1
#
_entry.id   AF-A0A162JXI1-F1
#
_cell.length_a   1.000
_cell.length_b   1.000
_cell.length_c   1.000
_cell.angle_alpha   90.00
_cell.angle_beta   90.00
_cell.angle_gamma   90.00
#
_symmetry.space_group_name_H-M   'P 1'
#
loop_
_entity.id
_entity.type
_entity.pdbx_description
1 polymer ?
#
loop_
_entity_poly.entity_id
_entity_poly.type
_entity_poly.pdbx_seq_one_letter_code
_entity_poly.pdbx_strand_id
1 'polypeptide(L)'
;MSVSDAVHARRTHMEPFAGLAKLLAPSVSNDGWDWITQFMDQCQGCHIDFIPIHWYNPFLLVHDFENWVNRICGLGKPAWITEFKGLGGSSQDELAFLQQAMAFLGGNACVQRYAYFGTANNYKCLLSNEQSRLSELGHHYAVD
;
A
#
# COMPACT_ATOMS: atom_id res chain seq x y z
N MET A 1 -0.02 -1.31 18.43
CA MET A 1 1.31 -1.72 18.93
C MET A 1 2.16 -0.47 19.12
N SER A 2 2.90 -0.32 20.22
CA SER A 2 3.78 0.84 20.38
C SER A 2 4.96 0.75 19.41
N VAL A 3 5.64 1.87 19.13
CA VAL A 3 6.84 1.89 18.28
C VAL A 3 7.94 1.02 18.91
N SER A 4 8.16 1.14 20.23
CA SER A 4 9.17 0.36 20.95
C SER A 4 8.93 -1.15 20.84
N ASP A 5 7.68 -1.59 21.00
CA ASP A 5 7.33 -3.02 20.87
C ASP A 5 7.59 -3.51 19.45
N ALA A 6 7.27 -2.70 18.44
CA ALA A 6 7.52 -3.05 17.04
C ALA A 6 9.01 -3.10 16.71
N VAL A 7 9.83 -2.19 17.25
CA VAL A 7 11.29 -2.23 17.11
C VAL A 7 11.86 -3.49 17.77
N HIS A 8 11.40 -3.83 18.97
CA HIS A 8 11.80 -5.07 19.64
C HIS A 8 11.43 -6.30 18.79
N ALA A 9 10.17 -6.40 18.36
CA ALA A 9 9.69 -7.50 17.53
C ALA A 9 10.44 -7.59 16.18
N ARG A 10 10.74 -6.45 15.55
CA ARG A 10 11.54 -6.37 14.33
C ARG A 10 12.92 -6.99 14.54
N ARG A 11 13.64 -6.58 15.57
CA ARG A 11 14.98 -7.09 15.90
C ARG A 11 14.97 -8.59 16.24
N THR A 12 13.98 -9.04 16.99
CA THR A 12 13.90 -10.43 17.44
C THR A 12 13.43 -11.38 16.35
N HIS A 13 12.44 -10.99 15.55
CA HIS A 13 11.71 -11.92 14.67
C HIS A 13 11.91 -11.67 13.18
N MET A 14 12.31 -10.46 12.77
CA MET A 14 12.45 -10.13 11.36
C MET A 14 13.91 -10.04 10.90
N GLU A 15 14.80 -9.44 11.71
CA GLU A 15 16.23 -9.34 11.37
C GLU A 15 16.92 -10.69 11.06
N PRO A 16 16.56 -11.84 11.67
CA PRO A 16 17.13 -13.13 11.28
C PRO A 16 16.91 -13.52 9.80
N PHE A 17 15.96 -12.88 9.12
CA PHE A 17 15.70 -13.10 7.70
C PHE A 17 16.39 -12.08 6.78
N ALA A 18 17.13 -11.11 7.32
CA ALA A 18 17.86 -10.14 6.53
C ALA A 18 18.87 -10.85 5.61
N GLY A 19 18.83 -10.56 4.31
CA GLY A 19 19.62 -11.26 3.30
C GLY A 19 19.09 -12.63 2.86
N LEU A 20 18.10 -13.20 3.56
CA LEU A 20 17.36 -14.40 3.15
C LEU A 20 16.06 -14.06 2.41
N ALA A 21 15.44 -12.93 2.78
CA ALA A 21 14.26 -12.37 2.14
C ALA A 21 14.35 -10.85 2.09
N LYS A 22 13.58 -10.24 1.19
CA LYS A 22 13.33 -8.79 1.24
C LYS A 22 12.34 -8.50 2.35
N LEU A 23 12.69 -7.56 3.22
CA LEU A 23 11.97 -7.26 4.43
C LEU A 23 11.39 -5.86 4.39
N LEU A 24 10.09 -5.78 4.59
CA LEU A 24 9.36 -4.53 4.65
C LEU A 24 9.31 -4.00 6.09
N ALA A 25 9.19 -2.68 6.23
CA ALA A 25 8.73 -2.07 7.47
C ALA A 25 7.27 -2.49 7.77
N PRO A 26 6.76 -2.26 8.98
CA PRO A 26 5.33 -2.43 9.26
C PRO A 26 4.49 -1.50 8.39
N SER A 27 3.43 -2.02 7.77
CA SER A 27 2.50 -1.21 6.96
C SER A 27 1.69 -0.26 7.84
N VAL A 28 1.56 0.99 7.39
CA VAL A 28 0.77 2.03 8.07
C VAL A 28 -0.29 2.62 7.14
N SER A 29 -1.41 3.07 7.71
CA SER A 29 -2.39 3.91 7.00
C SER A 29 -1.83 5.34 6.80
N ASN A 30 -2.58 6.18 6.09
CA ASN A 30 -2.25 7.59 5.87
C ASN A 30 -2.26 8.46 7.16
N ASP A 31 -2.75 7.93 8.28
CA ASP A 31 -2.63 8.55 9.61
C ASP A 31 -1.38 8.10 10.38
N GLY A 32 -0.62 7.14 9.85
CA GLY A 32 0.51 6.52 10.53
C GLY A 32 1.86 7.20 10.29
N TRP A 33 1.89 8.45 9.81
CA TRP A 33 3.12 9.18 9.54
C TRP A 33 4.05 9.27 10.75
N ASP A 34 3.52 9.71 11.89
CA ASP A 34 4.33 9.86 13.11
C ASP A 34 4.83 8.49 13.59
N TRP A 35 4.01 7.45 13.43
CA TRP A 35 4.40 6.10 13.82
C TRP A 35 5.53 5.55 12.95
N ILE A 36 5.42 5.63 11.62
CA ILE A 36 6.45 5.08 10.72
C ILE A 36 7.75 5.88 10.82
N THR A 37 7.69 7.20 10.94
CA THR A 37 8.90 8.02 11.11
C THR A 37 9.63 7.70 12.41
N GLN A 38 8.90 7.57 13.52
CA GLN A 38 9.49 7.15 14.80
C GLN A 38 10.04 5.72 14.76
N PHE A 39 9.37 4.79 14.07
CA PHE A 39 9.87 3.43 13.90
C PHE A 39 11.17 3.41 13.10
N MET A 40 11.22 4.14 11.98
CA MET A 40 12.44 4.24 11.16
C MET A 40 13.58 4.91 11.94
N ASP A 41 13.27 5.90 12.79
CA ASP A 41 14.24 6.55 13.65
C ASP A 41 14.77 5.64 14.77
N GLN A 42 13.89 4.92 15.47
CA GLN A 42 14.29 4.06 16.59
C GLN A 42 14.90 2.71 16.16
N CYS A 43 14.57 2.23 14.96
CA CYS A 43 15.13 1.01 14.39
C CYS A 43 16.42 1.27 13.59
N GLN A 44 17.28 2.20 14.04
CA GLN A 44 18.60 2.37 13.42
C GLN A 44 19.35 1.03 13.38
N GLY A 45 19.91 0.69 12.22
CA GLY A 45 20.60 -0.57 11.97
C GLY A 45 19.71 -1.77 11.68
N CYS A 46 18.37 -1.63 11.71
CA CYS A 46 17.47 -2.68 11.22
C CYS A 46 17.51 -2.74 9.68
N HIS A 47 17.47 -3.95 9.12
CA HIS A 47 17.41 -4.15 7.68
C HIS A 47 16.00 -3.89 7.13
N ILE A 48 15.80 -2.85 6.34
CA ILE A 48 14.48 -2.54 5.74
C ILE A 48 14.70 -2.22 4.27
N ASP A 49 14.15 -3.06 3.40
CA ASP A 49 14.22 -2.90 1.94
C ASP A 49 13.21 -1.87 1.44
N PHE A 50 11.98 -1.91 1.98
CA PHE A 50 10.85 -1.09 1.51
C PHE A 50 9.98 -0.59 2.65
N ILE A 51 9.26 0.50 2.39
CA ILE A 51 8.23 1.03 3.30
C ILE A 51 6.86 0.71 2.68
N PRO A 52 6.08 -0.20 3.27
CA PRO A 52 4.75 -0.46 2.80
C PRO A 52 3.74 0.52 3.41
N ILE A 53 2.72 0.85 2.63
CA ILE A 53 1.63 1.72 3.06
C ILE A 53 0.27 1.24 2.58
N HIS A 54 -0.74 1.59 3.37
CA HIS A 54 -2.15 1.37 3.05
C HIS A 54 -2.85 2.72 2.82
N TRP A 55 -3.88 2.73 1.98
CA TRP A 55 -4.72 3.91 1.79
C TRP A 55 -6.18 3.55 1.46
N TYR A 56 -7.12 4.07 2.25
CA TYR A 56 -8.56 3.86 2.05
C TYR A 56 -9.31 5.13 2.38
N ASN A 57 -9.82 5.82 1.37
CA ASN A 57 -10.49 7.11 1.52
C ASN A 57 -11.46 7.32 0.36
N PRO A 58 -12.30 8.37 0.39
CA PRO A 58 -13.19 8.69 -0.72
C PRO A 58 -12.46 8.74 -2.06
N PHE A 59 -13.07 8.18 -3.11
CA PHE A 59 -12.47 8.11 -4.45
C PHE A 59 -12.06 9.47 -5.04
N LEU A 60 -12.68 10.55 -4.57
CA LEU A 60 -12.38 11.93 -4.96
C LEU A 60 -11.01 12.43 -4.48
N LEU A 61 -10.38 11.74 -3.52
CA LEU A 61 -9.13 12.17 -2.88
C LEU A 61 -7.88 11.53 -3.49
N VAL A 62 -7.86 11.32 -4.81
CA VAL A 62 -6.70 10.72 -5.51
C VAL A 62 -5.42 11.53 -5.31
N HIS A 63 -5.50 12.86 -5.28
CA HIS A 63 -4.33 13.70 -5.00
C HIS A 63 -3.80 13.54 -3.56
N ASP A 64 -4.66 13.26 -2.58
CA ASP A 64 -4.21 12.96 -1.22
C ASP A 64 -3.50 11.60 -1.16
N PHE A 65 -3.94 10.63 -1.96
CA PHE A 65 -3.23 9.37 -2.15
C PHE A 65 -1.84 9.59 -2.76
N GLU A 66 -1.75 10.37 -3.84
CA GLU A 66 -0.47 10.70 -4.49
C GLU A 66 0.49 11.41 -3.53
N ASN A 67 -0.02 12.37 -2.77
CA ASN A 67 0.74 13.09 -1.73
C ASN A 67 1.24 12.14 -0.64
N TRP A 68 0.42 11.19 -0.20
CA TRP A 68 0.82 10.19 0.79
C TRP A 68 1.96 9.31 0.27
N VAL A 69 1.86 8.80 -0.96
CA VAL A 69 2.92 8.00 -1.60
C VAL A 69 4.21 8.80 -1.71
N ASN A 70 4.15 10.03 -2.22
CA ASN A 70 5.34 10.87 -2.40
C ASN A 70 5.99 11.25 -1.06
N ARG A 71 5.20 11.47 -0.02
CA ARG A 71 5.71 11.74 1.33
C ARG A 71 6.49 10.55 1.87
N ILE A 72 6.02 9.33 1.63
CA ILE A 72 6.71 8.09 2.03
C ILE A 72 8.00 7.88 1.23
N CYS A 73 7.98 8.19 -0.07
CA CYS A 73 9.18 8.21 -0.90
C CYS A 73 10.27 9.15 -0.37
N GLY A 74 9.87 10.24 0.29
CA GLY A 74 10.78 11.17 0.97
C GLY A 74 11.58 10.55 2.13
N LEU A 75 11.22 9.37 2.62
CA LEU A 75 11.96 8.65 3.68
C LEU A 75 13.20 7.90 3.16
N GLY A 76 13.51 8.01 1.86
CA GLY A 76 14.75 7.48 1.28
C GLY A 76 14.75 5.97 1.05
N LYS A 77 13.58 5.33 1.02
CA LYS A 77 13.39 3.92 0.66
C LYS A 77 12.26 3.78 -0.37
N PRO A 78 12.31 2.79 -1.27
CA PRO A 78 11.23 2.55 -2.20
C PRO A 78 9.93 2.19 -1.47
N ALA A 79 8.80 2.58 -2.05
CA ALA A 79 7.48 2.36 -1.49
C ALA A 79 6.80 1.12 -2.09
N TRP A 80 6.09 0.38 -1.24
CA TRP A 80 5.14 -0.66 -1.65
C TRP A 80 3.74 -0.26 -1.21
N ILE A 81 2.79 -0.17 -2.13
CA ILE A 81 1.40 0.18 -1.78
C ILE A 81 0.69 -1.15 -1.60
N THR A 82 0.80 -1.73 -0.40
CA THR A 82 0.34 -3.11 -0.14
C THR A 82 -1.18 -3.21 -0.05
N GLU A 83 -1.88 -2.10 0.15
CA GLU A 83 -3.33 -2.00 0.04
C GLU A 83 -3.75 -0.60 -0.39
N PHE A 84 -4.62 -0.48 -1.40
CA PHE A 84 -5.30 0.80 -1.68
C PHE A 84 -6.68 0.60 -2.30
N LYS A 85 -7.63 1.49 -1.98
CA LYS A 85 -8.97 1.54 -2.61
C LYS A 85 -9.63 2.91 -2.43
N GLY A 86 -10.22 3.44 -3.50
CA GLY A 86 -11.14 4.59 -3.45
C GLY A 86 -12.53 4.13 -3.04
N LEU A 87 -13.15 4.83 -2.08
CA LEU A 87 -14.40 4.44 -1.43
C LEU A 87 -15.56 5.40 -1.72
N GLY A 88 -16.78 4.94 -1.52
CA GLY A 88 -17.98 5.79 -1.45
C GLY A 88 -18.53 6.29 -2.79
N GLY A 89 -18.03 5.77 -3.91
CA GLY A 89 -18.52 6.08 -5.26
C GLY A 89 -19.34 4.96 -5.89
N SER A 90 -19.85 5.21 -7.10
CA SER A 90 -20.37 4.17 -7.99
C SER A 90 -19.23 3.26 -8.49
N SER A 91 -19.57 2.15 -9.15
CA SER A 91 -18.56 1.29 -9.78
C SER A 91 -17.70 2.03 -10.80
N GLN A 92 -18.27 3.02 -11.50
CA GLN A 92 -17.53 3.83 -12.47
C GLN A 92 -16.64 4.87 -11.79
N ASP A 93 -17.04 5.41 -10.65
CA ASP A 93 -16.19 6.28 -9.84
C ASP A 93 -14.98 5.52 -9.28
N GLU A 94 -15.20 4.28 -8.79
CA GLU A 94 -14.11 3.41 -8.33
C GLU A 94 -13.15 3.03 -9.47
N LEU A 95 -13.67 2.79 -10.68
CA LEU A 95 -12.86 2.53 -11.87
C LEU A 95 -12.03 3.74 -12.29
N ALA A 96 -12.63 4.93 -12.31
CA ALA A 96 -11.92 6.17 -12.63
C ALA A 96 -10.81 6.46 -11.62
N PHE A 97 -11.04 6.20 -10.32
CA PHE A 97 -10.00 6.28 -9.30
C PHE A 97 -8.88 5.26 -9.56
N LEU A 98 -9.23 3.99 -9.83
CA LEU A 98 -8.26 2.93 -10.07
C LEU A 98 -7.31 3.30 -11.22
N GLN A 99 -7.86 3.75 -12.36
CA GLN A 99 -7.07 4.12 -13.54
C GLN A 99 -6.10 5.27 -13.23
N GLN A 100 -6.57 6.32 -12.53
CA GLN A 100 -5.72 7.45 -12.15
C GLN A 100 -4.63 7.02 -11.17
N ALA A 101 -4.98 6.25 -10.15
CA ALA A 101 -4.03 5.73 -9.18
C ALA A 101 -2.97 4.84 -9.85
N MET A 102 -3.36 3.91 -10.73
CA MET A 102 -2.42 3.05 -11.45
C MET A 102 -1.49 3.82 -12.39
N ALA A 103 -2.01 4.80 -13.13
CA ALA A 103 -1.19 5.66 -13.97
C ALA A 103 -0.12 6.42 -13.16
N PHE A 104 -0.50 6.96 -12.00
CA PHE A 104 0.44 7.60 -11.08
C PHE A 104 1.47 6.60 -10.52
N LEU A 105 1.02 5.46 -10.01
CA LEU A 105 1.89 4.46 -9.39
C LEU A 105 2.89 3.86 -10.40
N GLY A 106 2.44 3.56 -11.62
CA GLY A 106 3.29 3.05 -12.70
C GLY A 106 4.28 4.08 -13.23
N GLY A 107 3.94 5.38 -13.16
CA GLY A 107 4.83 6.49 -13.52
C GLY A 107 5.81 6.92 -12.42
N ASN A 108 5.66 6.44 -11.19
CA ASN A 108 6.45 6.88 -10.04
C ASN A 108 7.62 5.94 -9.77
N ALA A 109 8.84 6.36 -10.09
CA ALA A 109 10.05 5.54 -9.95
C ALA A 109 10.38 5.07 -8.51
N CYS A 110 9.82 5.74 -7.49
CA CYS A 110 9.96 5.28 -6.10
C CYS A 110 9.05 4.09 -5.78
N VAL A 111 7.94 3.93 -6.49
CA VAL A 111 6.98 2.86 -6.27
C VAL A 111 7.46 1.59 -6.97
N GLN A 112 7.66 0.51 -6.21
CA GLN A 112 8.09 -0.77 -6.80
C GLN A 112 6.96 -1.77 -6.99
N ARG A 113 5.95 -1.75 -6.12
CA ARG A 113 4.83 -2.69 -6.14
C ARG A 113 3.59 -2.00 -5.60
N TYR A 114 2.43 -2.39 -6.12
CA TYR A 114 1.13 -1.98 -5.60
C TYR A 114 0.14 -3.15 -5.65
N ALA A 115 -0.83 -3.14 -4.74
CA ALA A 115 -1.87 -4.14 -4.63
C ALA A 115 -3.22 -3.46 -4.34
N TYR A 116 -4.11 -3.43 -5.34
CA TYR A 116 -5.47 -2.90 -5.14
C TYR A 116 -6.24 -3.83 -4.21
N PHE A 117 -6.93 -3.27 -3.23
CA PHE A 117 -7.60 -4.09 -2.24
C PHE A 117 -8.94 -4.62 -2.76
N GLY A 118 -9.08 -5.95 -2.81
CA GLY A 118 -10.39 -6.55 -2.89
C GLY A 118 -10.58 -7.84 -3.70
N THR A 119 -10.49 -8.97 -3.03
CA THR A 119 -10.96 -10.27 -3.55
C THR A 119 -11.79 -11.06 -2.55
N ALA A 120 -11.88 -10.58 -1.30
CA ALA A 120 -12.55 -11.27 -0.20
C ALA A 120 -14.08 -11.10 -0.19
N ASN A 121 -14.63 -10.14 -0.94
CA ASN A 121 -16.07 -9.89 -1.03
C ASN A 121 -16.48 -9.70 -2.49
N ASN A 122 -17.21 -10.68 -3.02
CA ASN A 122 -17.76 -10.71 -4.38
C ASN A 122 -18.75 -9.56 -4.66
N TYR A 123 -19.31 -8.93 -3.62
CA TYR A 123 -20.22 -7.79 -3.75
C TYR A 123 -19.50 -6.44 -3.88
N LYS A 124 -18.16 -6.38 -3.77
CA LYS A 124 -17.45 -5.09 -3.64
C LYS A 124 -16.17 -4.89 -4.44
N CYS A 125 -15.61 -5.91 -5.11
CA CYS A 125 -14.26 -5.78 -5.66
C CYS A 125 -13.97 -6.61 -6.93
N LEU A 126 -12.68 -6.83 -7.26
CA LEU A 126 -12.11 -7.27 -8.55
C LEU A 126 -12.71 -8.56 -9.17
N LEU A 127 -13.58 -9.25 -8.43
CA LEU A 127 -14.28 -10.45 -8.83
C LEU A 127 -15.76 -10.14 -9.05
N SER A 128 -16.35 -10.71 -10.09
CA SER A 128 -17.79 -10.65 -10.31
C SER A 128 -18.53 -11.63 -9.38
N ASN A 129 -19.84 -11.46 -9.25
CA ASN A 129 -20.71 -12.41 -8.55
C ASN A 129 -20.90 -13.73 -9.31
N GLU A 130 -20.52 -13.80 -10.58
CA GLU A 130 -20.46 -15.04 -11.34
C GLU A 130 -19.14 -15.75 -11.02
N GLN A 131 -19.26 -16.99 -10.53
CA GLN A 131 -18.12 -17.79 -10.05
C GLN A 131 -16.95 -17.75 -11.06
N SER A 132 -15.77 -17.38 -10.57
CA SER A 132 -14.50 -17.38 -11.30
C SER A 132 -14.36 -16.36 -12.46
N ARG A 133 -15.12 -15.27 -12.48
CA ARG A 133 -14.95 -14.18 -13.47
C ARG A 133 -14.49 -12.87 -12.82
N LEU A 134 -13.66 -12.11 -13.53
CA LEU A 134 -13.29 -10.75 -13.15
C LEU A 134 -14.50 -9.81 -13.29
N SER A 135 -14.60 -8.81 -12.41
CA SER A 135 -15.48 -7.66 -12.65
C SER A 135 -14.86 -6.72 -13.69
N GLU A 136 -15.59 -5.70 -14.15
CA GLU A 136 -15.01 -4.65 -15.02
C GLU A 136 -13.75 -4.04 -14.38
N LEU A 137 -13.84 -3.69 -13.09
CA LEU A 137 -12.71 -3.23 -12.29
C LEU A 137 -11.57 -4.25 -12.25
N GLY A 138 -11.90 -5.54 -12.09
CA GLY A 138 -10.95 -6.64 -12.12
C GLY A 138 -10.21 -6.78 -13.44
N HIS A 139 -10.92 -6.62 -14.56
CA HIS A 139 -10.31 -6.59 -15.87
C HIS A 139 -9.31 -5.45 -15.96
N HIS A 140 -9.71 -4.21 -15.66
CA HIS A 140 -8.80 -3.06 -15.72
C HIS A 140 -7.56 -3.21 -14.84
N TYR A 141 -7.69 -3.80 -13.64
CA TYR A 141 -6.55 -4.02 -12.76
C TYR A 141 -5.55 -5.08 -13.28
N ALA A 142 -6.02 -6.05 -14.06
CA ALA A 142 -5.23 -7.23 -14.43
C ALA A 142 -4.49 -7.11 -15.78
N VAL A 143 -4.74 -6.08 -16.58
CA VAL A 143 -4.16 -5.92 -17.94
C VAL A 143 -3.02 -4.90 -18.04
N ASP A 144 -2.73 -4.16 -16.97
CA ASP A 144 -1.55 -3.30 -16.83
C ASP A 144 -0.49 -3.98 -15.94
#